data_AF-A0A1Y2KUG6-F1
#
_entry.id   AF-A0A1Y2KUG6-F1
#
_cell.length_a   1.000
_cell.length_b   1.000
_cell.length_c   1.000
_cell.angle_alpha   90.00
_cell.angle_beta   90.00
_cell.angle_gamma   90.00
#
_symmetry.space_group_name_H-M   'P 1'
#
loop_
_entity.id
_entity.type
_entity.pdbx_description
1 polymer ?
#
loop_
_entity_poly.entity_id
_entity_poly.type
_entity_poly.pdbx_seq_one_letter_code
_entity_poly.pdbx_strand_id
1 'polypeptide(L)'
;ADLADGRSVRTGVTVIEPRPGSARHAPCFAGVHVLNGNGDATGLEWVREAGLLTSPIAFTNTHSVGVVRDALIALEREALPASDNAVYWNMPVVMETFDGLLNDING
;
A
#
# COMPACT_ATOMS: atom_id res chain seq x y z
N ALA A 1 -3.78 -21.34 0.35
CA ALA A 1 -3.46 -22.77 0.41
C ALA A 1 -3.52 -23.23 1.85
N ASP A 2 -4.00 -24.44 2.09
CA ASP A 2 -3.87 -25.08 3.41
C ASP A 2 -2.42 -25.57 3.57
N LEU A 3 -1.83 -25.32 4.73
CA LEU A 3 -0.46 -25.68 5.08
C LEU A 3 -0.45 -27.00 5.88
N ALA A 4 0.69 -27.71 5.85
CA ALA A 4 0.83 -29.02 6.49
C ALA A 4 0.67 -29.00 8.02
N ASP A 5 0.79 -27.83 8.65
CA ASP A 5 0.62 -27.59 10.08
C ASP A 5 -0.81 -27.16 10.46
N GLY A 6 -1.77 -27.25 9.53
CA GLY A 6 -3.17 -26.92 9.74
C GLY A 6 -3.50 -25.44 9.57
N ARG A 7 -2.52 -24.59 9.25
CA ARG A 7 -2.73 -23.16 8.97
C ARG A 7 -3.18 -22.96 7.53
N SER A 8 -3.65 -21.75 7.21
CA SER A 8 -4.43 -21.49 6.00
C SER A 8 -4.07 -20.13 5.42
N VAL A 9 -3.51 -20.09 4.21
CA VAL A 9 -3.21 -18.84 3.51
C VAL A 9 -4.36 -18.49 2.57
N ARG A 10 -5.19 -17.52 2.93
CA ARG A 10 -6.34 -17.06 2.14
C ARG A 10 -6.39 -15.54 2.12
N THR A 11 -5.29 -14.96 1.67
CA THR A 11 -5.10 -13.52 1.58
C THR A 11 -4.50 -13.15 0.22
N GLY A 12 -4.27 -11.87 0.00
CA GLY A 12 -3.64 -11.36 -1.22
C GLY A 12 -3.40 -9.86 -1.15
N VAL A 13 -2.93 -9.32 -2.27
CA VAL A 13 -2.71 -7.89 -2.45
C VAL A 13 -3.42 -7.45 -3.73
N THR A 14 -4.19 -6.37 -3.63
CA THR A 14 -4.75 -5.67 -4.80
C THR A 14 -4.04 -4.33 -4.94
N VAL A 15 -3.68 -3.94 -6.16
CA VAL A 15 -3.04 -2.65 -6.45
C VAL A 15 -3.88 -1.87 -7.46
N ILE A 16 -4.07 -0.58 -7.20
CA ILE A 16 -4.77 0.36 -8.06
C ILE A 16 -3.75 1.41 -8.52
N GLU A 17 -3.52 1.44 -9.84
CA GLU A 17 -2.72 2.48 -10.47
C GLU A 17 -3.60 3.67 -10.83
N PRO A 18 -3.31 4.90 -10.34
CA PRO A 18 -4.15 6.07 -10.60
C PRO A 18 -4.00 6.59 -12.03
N ARG A 19 -2.91 6.23 -12.72
CA ARG A 19 -2.58 6.65 -14.10
C ARG A 19 -1.80 5.54 -14.81
N PRO A 20 -1.79 5.52 -16.15
CA PRO A 20 -0.78 4.78 -16.89
C PRO A 20 0.63 5.31 -16.56
N GLY A 21 1.57 4.43 -16.24
CA GLY A 21 2.94 4.80 -15.86
C GLY A 21 3.10 5.10 -14.37
N SER A 22 4.24 5.67 -13.98
CA SER A 22 4.55 5.91 -12.56
C SER A 22 3.72 7.05 -11.96
N ALA A 23 2.98 6.75 -10.89
CA ALA A 23 2.22 7.73 -10.11
C ALA A 23 3.08 8.89 -9.56
N ARG A 24 4.37 8.64 -9.31
CA ARG A 24 5.33 9.66 -8.86
C ARG A 24 5.49 10.80 -9.87
N HIS A 25 5.47 10.50 -11.17
CA HIS A 25 5.69 11.49 -12.24
C HIS A 25 4.40 12.17 -12.70
N ALA A 26 3.23 11.61 -12.36
CA ALA A 26 1.93 12.18 -12.68
C ALA A 26 0.99 12.11 -11.46
N PRO A 27 1.23 12.92 -10.40
CA PRO A 27 0.40 12.90 -9.20
C PRO A 27 -1.06 13.21 -9.49
N CYS A 28 -1.95 12.64 -8.69
CA CYS A 28 -3.38 12.93 -8.74
C CYS A 28 -3.81 13.72 -7.51
N PHE A 29 -4.74 14.68 -7.69
CA PHE A 29 -5.44 15.25 -6.55
C PHE A 29 -6.25 14.16 -5.86
N ALA A 30 -6.17 14.12 -4.53
CA ALA A 30 -6.80 13.12 -3.70
C ALA A 30 -7.30 13.72 -2.39
N GLY A 31 -8.22 13.02 -1.73
CA GLY A 31 -8.75 13.37 -0.42
C GLY A 31 -9.17 12.10 0.31
N VAL A 32 -9.27 12.19 1.64
CA VAL A 32 -9.60 11.04 2.50
C VAL A 32 -10.72 11.44 3.46
N HIS A 33 -11.58 10.48 3.78
CA HIS A 33 -12.58 10.61 4.83
C HIS A 33 -12.54 9.35 5.70
N VAL A 34 -12.44 9.53 7.01
CA VAL A 34 -12.49 8.44 7.99
C VAL A 34 -13.84 8.50 8.69
N LEU A 35 -14.73 7.57 8.35
CA LEU A 35 -16.02 7.43 9.04
C LEU A 35 -15.82 6.85 10.45
N ASN A 36 -14.98 5.81 10.55
CA ASN A 36 -14.57 5.19 11.80
C ASN A 36 -13.13 4.70 11.66
N GLY A 37 -12.28 4.99 12.64
CA GLY A 37 -10.83 4.69 12.58
C GLY A 37 -10.43 3.32 13.08
N ASN A 38 -11.34 2.33 13.13
CA ASN A 38 -11.00 0.97 13.51
C ASN A 38 -10.45 0.18 12.32
N GLY A 39 -9.25 0.57 11.91
CA GLY A 39 -8.46 0.00 10.83
C GLY A 39 -7.12 0.73 10.74
N ASP A 40 -6.22 0.24 9.90
CA ASP A 40 -4.91 0.85 9.71
C ASP A 40 -4.67 1.28 8.26
N ALA A 41 -3.86 2.31 8.06
CA ALA A 41 -3.54 2.83 6.74
C ALA A 41 -2.24 3.65 6.72
N THR A 42 -1.51 3.60 5.62
CA THR A 42 -0.30 4.40 5.39
C THR A 42 -0.52 5.51 4.37
N GLY A 43 0.39 6.49 4.34
CA GLY A 43 0.41 7.54 3.29
C GLY A 43 -0.69 8.61 3.39
N LEU A 44 -1.69 8.43 4.27
CA LEU A 44 -2.84 9.33 4.36
C LEU A 44 -2.48 10.75 4.82
N GLU A 45 -1.42 10.94 5.60
CA GLU A 45 -1.09 12.26 6.16
C GLU A 45 -0.70 13.28 5.09
N TRP A 46 0.05 12.86 4.07
CA TRP A 46 0.38 13.77 2.97
C TRP A 46 -0.81 14.01 2.04
N VAL A 47 -1.69 13.03 1.88
CA VAL A 47 -2.97 13.22 1.18
C VAL A 47 -3.83 14.24 1.91
N ARG A 48 -3.87 14.23 3.25
CA ARG A 48 -4.60 15.23 4.04
C ARG A 48 -4.00 16.62 3.93
N GLU A 49 -2.67 16.72 3.99
CA GLU A 49 -1.96 18.00 4.00
C GLU A 49 -1.95 18.67 2.62
N ALA A 50 -1.50 17.94 1.60
CA ALA A 50 -1.24 18.51 0.27
C ALA A 50 -2.29 18.12 -0.78
N GLY A 51 -3.17 17.15 -0.47
CA GLY A 51 -4.15 16.66 -1.43
C GLY A 51 -3.54 15.89 -2.60
N LEU A 52 -2.36 15.27 -2.42
CA LEU A 52 -1.62 14.62 -3.51
C LEU A 52 -1.44 13.12 -3.26
N LEU A 53 -1.88 12.32 -4.23
CA LEU A 53 -1.53 10.91 -4.37
C LEU A 53 -0.36 10.77 -5.33
N THR A 54 0.76 10.26 -4.83
CA THR A 54 2.04 10.13 -5.57
C THR A 54 2.50 8.68 -5.75
N SER A 55 1.67 7.71 -5.36
CA SER A 55 1.96 6.28 -5.41
C SER A 55 0.76 5.50 -5.96
N PRO A 56 0.93 4.22 -6.31
CA PRO A 56 -0.20 3.29 -6.38
C PRO A 56 -0.92 3.21 -5.02
N ILE A 57 -2.17 2.78 -5.03
CA ILE A 57 -2.93 2.43 -3.82
C ILE A 57 -2.94 0.91 -3.70
N ALA A 58 -2.65 0.34 -2.53
CA ALA A 58 -2.75 -1.11 -2.32
C ALA A 58 -3.72 -1.49 -1.20
N PHE A 59 -4.43 -2.61 -1.39
CA PHE A 59 -5.27 -3.26 -0.38
C PHE A 59 -4.71 -4.64 -0.03
N THR A 60 -4.68 -4.96 1.26
CA THR A 60 -4.18 -6.22 1.82
C THR A 60 -4.87 -6.53 3.16
N ASN A 61 -4.39 -7.51 3.92
CA ASN A 61 -4.85 -7.77 5.28
C ASN A 61 -4.19 -6.86 6.34
N THR A 62 -4.81 -6.75 7.51
CA THR A 62 -4.38 -5.86 8.60
C THR A 62 -2.91 -6.02 8.99
N HIS A 63 -2.42 -7.26 9.17
CA HIS A 63 -1.05 -7.50 9.62
C HIS A 63 0.00 -7.41 8.49
N SER A 64 -0.43 -7.23 7.24
CA SER A 64 0.45 -7.14 6.07
C SER A 64 0.62 -5.72 5.55
N VAL A 65 -0.02 -4.72 6.15
CA VAL A 65 0.10 -3.30 5.74
C VAL A 65 1.55 -2.86 5.64
N GLY A 66 2.37 -3.15 6.66
CA GLY A 66 3.78 -2.76 6.69
C GLY A 66 4.59 -3.38 5.55
N VAL A 67 4.46 -4.69 5.33
CA VAL A 67 5.19 -5.40 4.27
C VAL A 67 4.79 -4.90 2.88
N VAL A 68 3.50 -4.69 2.63
CA VAL A 68 3.02 -4.15 1.35
C VAL A 68 3.51 -2.73 1.13
N ARG A 69 3.49 -1.89 2.16
CA ARG A 69 4.01 -0.52 2.10
C ARG A 69 5.50 -0.50 1.75
N ASP A 70 6.31 -1.32 2.42
CA ASP A 70 7.75 -1.37 2.15
C ASP A 70 8.07 -1.95 0.77
N ALA A 71 7.30 -2.95 0.32
CA ALA A 71 7.43 -3.51 -1.02
C ALA A 71 7.14 -2.46 -2.11
N LEU A 72 6.12 -1.61 -1.94
CA LEU A 72 5.84 -0.51 -2.89
C LEU A 72 6.98 0.51 -2.97
N ILE A 73 7.67 0.78 -1.85
CA ILE A 73 8.86 1.64 -1.85
C ILE A 73 9.99 1.01 -2.65
N ALA A 74 10.26 -0.27 -2.42
CA ALA A 74 11.29 -1.02 -3.14
C ALA A 74 10.99 -1.07 -4.65
N LEU A 75 9.75 -1.40 -5.03
CA LEU A 75 9.30 -1.46 -6.44
C LEU A 75 9.44 -0.12 -7.15
N GLU A 76 9.09 0.99 -6.48
CA GLU A 76 9.31 2.30 -7.07
C GLU A 76 10.81 2.56 -7.27
N ARG A 77 11.66 2.25 -6.29
CA ARG A 77 13.11 2.45 -6.43
C ARG A 77 13.71 1.62 -7.56
N GLU A 78 13.27 0.37 -7.71
CA GLU A 78 13.71 -0.53 -8.79
C GLU A 78 13.28 -0.05 -10.18
N ALA A 79 12.10 0.58 -10.29
CA ALA A 79 11.60 1.09 -11.56
C ALA A 79 12.29 2.37 -12.04
N LEU A 80 13.04 3.06 -11.17
CA LEU A 80 13.72 4.30 -11.52
C LEU A 80 15.06 4.05 -12.21
N PRO A 81 15.45 4.89 -13.18
CA PRO A 81 16.79 4.86 -13.74
C PRO A 81 17.85 5.04 -12.65
N ALA A 82 18.99 4.37 -12.78
CA ALA A 82 20.13 4.56 -11.87
C ALA A 82 20.63 6.01 -11.81
N SER A 83 20.32 6.82 -12.83
CA SER A 83 20.61 8.25 -12.89
C SER A 83 19.60 9.14 -12.15
N ASP A 84 18.49 8.59 -11.63
CA ASP A 84 17.54 9.36 -10.82
C ASP A 84 18.14 9.64 -9.44
N ASN A 85 18.54 10.90 -9.28
CA ASN A 85 19.16 11.47 -8.09
C ASN A 85 18.22 12.44 -7.35
N ALA A 86 16.91 12.41 -7.63
CA ALA A 86 15.97 13.25 -6.92
C ALA A 86 15.96 12.91 -5.42
N VAL A 87 15.91 13.96 -4.58
CA VAL A 87 15.77 13.81 -3.14
C VAL A 87 14.28 13.80 -2.81
N TYR A 88 13.78 12.68 -2.28
CA TYR A 88 12.38 12.52 -1.91
C TYR A 88 12.21 11.40 -0.89
N TRP A 89 11.01 11.28 -0.34
CA TRP A 89 10.58 10.18 0.51
C TRP A 89 9.29 9.59 -0.05
N ASN A 90 9.27 8.27 -0.24
CA ASN A 90 8.09 7.58 -0.75
C ASN A 90 7.10 7.32 0.41
N MET A 91 5.84 7.73 0.23
CA MET A 91 4.75 7.55 1.19
C MET A 91 3.59 6.79 0.54
N PRO A 92 3.71 5.47 0.31
CA PRO A 92 2.66 4.73 -0.35
C PRO A 92 1.36 4.71 0.45
N VAL A 93 0.23 4.77 -0.25
CA VAL A 93 -1.09 4.55 0.34
C VAL A 93 -1.40 3.06 0.35
N VAL A 94 -1.42 2.48 1.54
CA VAL A 94 -1.84 1.09 1.77
C VAL A 94 -3.00 1.12 2.76
N MET A 95 -4.07 0.41 2.44
CA MET A 95 -5.24 0.22 3.30
C MET A 95 -5.56 -1.27 3.45
N GLU A 96 -6.41 -1.62 4.40
CA GLU A 96 -6.62 -3.02 4.75
C GLU A 96 -8.05 -3.35 5.19
N THR A 97 -8.33 -4.64 5.22
CA THR A 97 -9.41 -5.23 6.01
C THR A 97 -8.94 -6.49 6.71
N PHE A 98 -9.58 -6.86 7.83
CA PHE A 98 -9.24 -8.06 8.59
C PHE A 98 -9.77 -9.35 7.95
N ASP A 99 -8.89 -10.32 7.68
CA ASP A 99 -9.22 -11.63 7.10
C ASP A 99 -8.93 -12.83 8.01
N GLY A 100 -8.62 -12.59 9.30
CA GLY A 100 -8.16 -13.62 10.25
C GLY A 100 -9.14 -14.76 10.58
N LEU A 101 -10.37 -14.72 10.05
CA LEU A 101 -11.32 -15.84 10.15
C LEU A 101 -10.99 -16.98 9.17
N LEU A 102 -10.50 -16.64 7.97
CA LEU A 102 -10.23 -17.60 6.90
C LEU A 102 -8.74 -17.72 6.59
N ASN A 103 -7.96 -16.72 6.98
CA ASN A 103 -6.54 -16.59 6.78
C ASN A 103 -5.80 -16.69 8.11
N ASP A 104 -4.64 -17.33 8.11
CA ASP A 104 -3.65 -17.23 9.17
C ASP A 104 -2.97 -15.85 9.08
N ILE A 105 -3.63 -14.84 9.65
CA ILE A 105 -3.20 -13.44 9.57
C ILE A 105 -1.92 -13.18 10.40
N ASN A 106 -1.49 -14.10 11.25
CA ASN A 106 -0.28 -13.95 12.07
C ASN A 106 0.99 -14.50 11.42
N GLY A 107 0.87 -15.30 10.36
CA GLY A 107 2.01 -15.76 9.54
C GLY A 107 2.73 -17.00 10.05
#